data_AF-A0A5M5BVD8-F1
#
_entry.id   AF-A0A5M5BVD8-F1
#
_cell.length_a   1.000
_cell.length_b   1.000
_cell.length_c   1.000
_cell.angle_alpha   90.00
_cell.angle_beta   90.00
_cell.angle_gamma   90.00
#
_symmetry.space_group_name_H-M   'P 1'
#
loop_
_entity.id
_entity.type
_entity.pdbx_description
1 polymer ?
#
loop_
_entity_poly.entity_id
_entity_poly.type
_entity_poly.pdbx_seq_one_letter_code
_entity_poly.pdbx_strand_id
1 'polypeptide(L)'
;IINGKRQEVHAPENLEEYNYYRYKVMPESRIGGSYGGLQFSYVIEEYIEKFDKDMKKRFPGKELTVDDFQSCYDPKAERDSLSEIAFVFTAYSFSIYQTDKWDLVYQRMGKKSVETAKTSYEDALKKYGTDNRKEIVGDNPLDINDTHYGNNVLLTSDAATGVMKAGVIAAKRDNGIGSNGIADNAEIMTLRIHPGEGEPYLKDMALAIQYAVNHGADVILLPEQNSLYPEEQRQWVADALKEAEKKGALVIVPVWDLSADMDKDEFFPNRKMRKDGELTNFMVVASSDKNGNPVLNTNYGATALDIYAPGTDIYSSYMGDTYQKGTGEGMASATVAGVAALVKSYFPKLTGSQIRDILLKSVTSRKGVEVEKGIRVNDSPSQDLFLFDDLCISGGIVNAYQAILEAEKVSK
;
A
#
# COMPACT_ATOMS: atom_id res chain seq x y z
N ILE A 1 -4.18 2.33 -28.42
CA ILE A 1 -5.33 2.67 -29.29
C ILE A 1 -5.35 4.17 -29.49
N ILE A 2 -5.49 4.68 -30.72
CA ILE A 2 -5.59 6.12 -31.03
C ILE A 2 -6.93 6.37 -31.72
N ASN A 3 -7.75 7.26 -31.15
CA ASN A 3 -9.10 7.58 -31.65
C ASN A 3 -9.98 6.33 -31.88
N GLY A 4 -9.93 5.39 -30.94
CA GLY A 4 -10.72 4.16 -30.99
C GLY A 4 -10.26 3.12 -32.01
N LYS A 5 -9.07 3.26 -32.60
CA LYS A 5 -8.49 2.28 -33.53
C LYS A 5 -7.10 1.84 -33.09
N ARG A 6 -6.76 0.58 -33.36
CA ARG A 6 -5.39 0.09 -33.24
C ARG A 6 -4.55 0.73 -34.34
N GLN A 7 -3.40 1.27 -33.93
CA GLN A 7 -2.43 1.89 -34.84
C GLN A 7 -1.06 1.39 -34.43
N GLU A 8 -0.20 1.15 -35.41
CA GLU A 8 1.21 0.91 -35.16
C GLU A 8 1.86 2.22 -34.72
N VAL A 9 2.63 2.15 -33.64
CA VAL A 9 3.33 3.30 -33.06
C VAL A 9 4.80 2.92 -32.85
N HIS A 10 5.67 3.92 -32.88
CA HIS A 10 7.08 3.71 -32.54
C HIS A 10 7.23 3.23 -31.09
N ALA A 11 8.30 2.51 -30.83
CA ALA A 11 8.68 2.16 -29.46
C ALA A 11 8.83 3.45 -28.62
N PRO A 12 8.46 3.42 -27.32
CA PRO A 12 8.63 4.57 -26.45
C PRO A 12 10.10 4.96 -26.36
N GLU A 13 10.38 6.26 -26.31
CA GLU A 13 11.76 6.80 -26.21
C GLU A 13 12.46 6.32 -24.93
N ASN A 14 11.69 6.13 -23.86
CA ASN A 14 12.14 5.59 -22.59
C ASN A 14 11.40 4.28 -22.25
N LEU A 15 12.06 3.15 -22.52
CA LEU A 15 11.49 1.82 -22.23
C LEU A 15 11.31 1.56 -20.73
N GLU A 16 12.18 2.11 -19.89
CA GLU A 16 12.13 1.92 -18.44
C GLU A 16 10.90 2.61 -17.85
N GLU A 17 10.67 3.87 -18.24
CA GLU A 17 9.48 4.63 -17.86
C GLU A 17 8.20 3.96 -18.38
N TYR A 18 8.19 3.50 -19.63
CA TYR A 18 7.05 2.78 -20.18
C TYR A 18 6.76 1.50 -19.39
N ASN A 19 7.78 0.71 -19.06
CA ASN A 19 7.63 -0.50 -18.26
C ASN A 19 7.14 -0.18 -16.84
N TYR A 20 7.65 0.88 -16.22
CA TYR A 20 7.18 1.35 -14.93
C TYR A 20 5.69 1.73 -14.97
N TYR A 21 5.29 2.55 -15.94
CA TYR A 21 3.89 2.91 -16.12
C TYR A 21 3.01 1.67 -16.36
N ARG A 22 3.43 0.78 -17.26
CA ARG A 22 2.64 -0.38 -17.70
C ARG A 22 2.49 -1.46 -16.64
N TYR A 23 3.54 -1.70 -15.85
CA TYR A 23 3.62 -2.84 -14.92
C TYR A 23 3.55 -2.45 -13.43
N LYS A 24 3.69 -1.17 -13.08
CA LYS A 24 3.51 -0.68 -11.70
C LYS A 24 2.31 0.27 -11.59
N VAL A 25 2.32 1.38 -12.33
CA VAL A 25 1.26 2.41 -12.19
C VAL A 25 -0.11 1.90 -12.62
N MET A 26 -0.19 1.23 -13.77
CA MET A 26 -1.47 0.77 -14.33
C MET A 26 -2.17 -0.28 -13.45
N PRO A 27 -1.49 -1.29 -12.88
CA PRO A 27 -2.11 -2.23 -11.94
C PRO A 27 -2.52 -1.62 -10.59
N GLU A 28 -1.75 -0.65 -10.08
CA GLU A 28 -2.02 -0.03 -8.76
C GLU A 28 -3.12 1.04 -8.84
N SER A 29 -3.24 1.73 -9.97
CA SER A 29 -4.26 2.77 -10.17
C SER A 29 -5.62 2.18 -10.53
N ARG A 30 -6.68 2.54 -9.77
CA ARG A 30 -8.07 2.16 -10.09
C ARG A 30 -8.50 2.69 -11.47
N ILE A 31 -8.09 3.91 -11.82
CA ILE A 31 -8.34 4.51 -13.13
C ILE A 31 -7.49 3.81 -14.19
N GLY A 32 -6.19 3.63 -13.91
CA GLY A 32 -5.26 2.93 -14.80
C GLY A 32 -5.74 1.53 -15.17
N GLY A 33 -6.17 0.73 -14.20
CA GLY A 33 -6.72 -0.61 -14.43
C GLY A 33 -7.94 -0.59 -15.35
N SER A 34 -8.90 0.31 -15.11
CA SER A 34 -10.07 0.45 -15.98
C SER A 34 -9.72 0.95 -17.39
N TYR A 35 -8.74 1.86 -17.51
CA TYR A 35 -8.22 2.31 -18.79
C TYR A 35 -7.53 1.18 -19.56
N GLY A 36 -6.74 0.35 -18.87
CA GLY A 36 -6.11 -0.84 -19.44
C GLY A 36 -7.15 -1.84 -19.96
N GLY A 37 -8.22 -2.05 -19.20
CA GLY A 37 -9.38 -2.84 -19.63
C GLY A 37 -10.05 -2.26 -20.89
N LEU A 38 -10.22 -0.95 -20.96
CA LEU A 38 -10.70 -0.26 -22.17
C LEU A 38 -9.77 -0.47 -23.36
N GLN A 39 -8.45 -0.27 -23.21
CA GLN A 39 -7.49 -0.52 -24.29
C GLN A 39 -7.55 -1.97 -24.77
N PHE A 40 -7.68 -2.93 -23.84
CA PHE A 40 -7.79 -4.34 -24.16
C PHE A 40 -9.10 -4.67 -24.90
N SER A 41 -10.21 -4.04 -24.55
CA SER A 41 -11.50 -4.26 -25.22
C SER A 41 -11.48 -3.94 -26.72
N TYR A 42 -10.76 -2.89 -27.14
CA TYR A 42 -10.56 -2.59 -28.56
C TYR A 42 -9.78 -3.67 -29.31
N VAL A 43 -8.78 -4.27 -28.65
CA VAL A 43 -8.03 -5.40 -29.22
C VAL A 43 -8.96 -6.60 -29.40
N ILE A 44 -9.75 -6.91 -28.39
CA ILE A 44 -10.72 -8.00 -28.42
C ILE A 44 -11.76 -7.80 -29.52
N GLU A 45 -12.35 -6.61 -29.64
CA GLU A 45 -13.34 -6.29 -30.67
C GLU A 45 -12.78 -6.51 -32.08
N GLU A 46 -11.60 -5.97 -32.39
CA GLU A 46 -10.95 -6.11 -33.69
C GLU A 46 -10.73 -7.59 -34.08
N TYR A 47 -10.19 -8.40 -33.15
CA TYR A 47 -9.93 -9.81 -33.43
C TYR A 47 -11.20 -10.66 -33.49
N ILE A 48 -12.22 -10.36 -32.68
CA ILE A 48 -13.50 -11.06 -32.75
C ILE A 48 -14.21 -10.80 -34.07
N GLU A 49 -14.16 -9.58 -34.61
CA GLU A 49 -14.67 -9.29 -35.95
C GLU A 49 -13.92 -10.09 -37.03
N LYS A 50 -12.60 -10.22 -36.89
CA LYS A 50 -11.78 -11.05 -37.79
C LYS A 50 -12.16 -12.53 -37.68
N PHE A 51 -12.28 -13.07 -36.46
CA PHE A 51 -12.66 -14.46 -36.23
C PHE A 51 -14.07 -14.77 -36.76
N ASP A 52 -15.03 -13.87 -36.56
CA ASP A 52 -16.38 -14.00 -37.10
C ASP A 52 -16.35 -14.11 -38.64
N LYS A 53 -15.62 -13.20 -39.29
CA LYS A 53 -15.46 -13.20 -40.75
C LYS A 53 -14.81 -14.49 -41.26
N ASP A 54 -13.75 -14.93 -40.61
CA ASP A 54 -13.01 -16.14 -41.00
C ASP A 54 -13.84 -17.41 -40.79
N MET A 55 -14.57 -17.51 -39.67
CA MET A 55 -15.46 -18.64 -39.40
C MET A 55 -16.64 -18.69 -40.37
N LYS A 56 -17.29 -17.56 -40.66
CA LYS A 56 -18.39 -17.51 -41.64
C LYS A 56 -17.93 -17.88 -43.04
N LYS A 57 -16.68 -17.57 -43.39
CA LYS A 57 -16.06 -18.01 -44.65
C LYS A 57 -15.78 -19.51 -44.65
N ARG A 58 -15.34 -20.08 -43.53
CA ARG A 58 -14.99 -21.50 -43.41
C ARG A 58 -16.21 -22.42 -43.30
N PHE A 59 -17.27 -21.97 -42.62
CA PHE A 59 -18.49 -22.72 -42.35
C PHE A 59 -19.73 -21.96 -42.85
N PRO A 60 -19.90 -21.79 -44.17
CA PRO A 60 -20.96 -20.96 -44.73
C PRO A 60 -22.36 -21.52 -44.39
N GLY A 61 -23.23 -20.66 -43.87
CA GLY A 61 -24.63 -20.99 -43.57
C GLY A 61 -24.86 -21.89 -42.35
N LYS A 62 -23.80 -22.21 -41.59
CA LYS A 62 -23.87 -23.01 -40.37
C LYS A 62 -24.10 -22.11 -39.14
N GLU A 63 -24.88 -22.59 -38.16
CA GLU A 63 -24.87 -22.02 -36.81
C GLU A 63 -23.53 -22.38 -36.15
N LEU A 64 -22.70 -21.37 -35.92
CA LEU A 64 -21.32 -21.54 -35.44
C LEU A 64 -21.29 -21.88 -33.95
N THR A 65 -20.44 -22.84 -33.60
CA THR A 65 -20.29 -23.37 -32.23
C THR A 65 -18.89 -23.13 -31.65
N VAL A 66 -18.71 -23.45 -30.38
CA VAL A 66 -17.38 -23.47 -29.72
C VAL A 66 -16.39 -24.39 -30.44
N ASP A 67 -16.84 -25.55 -30.92
CA ASP A 67 -16.00 -26.50 -31.66
C ASP A 67 -15.52 -25.90 -32.99
N ASP A 68 -16.39 -25.15 -33.67
CA ASP A 68 -16.04 -24.45 -34.91
C ASP A 68 -14.97 -23.37 -34.65
N PHE A 69 -15.14 -22.58 -33.58
CA PHE A 69 -14.17 -21.59 -33.16
C PHE A 69 -12.82 -22.21 -32.80
N GLN A 70 -12.83 -23.26 -31.98
CA GLN A 70 -11.62 -23.97 -31.57
C GLN A 70 -10.91 -24.62 -32.75
N SER A 71 -11.64 -25.13 -33.75
CA SER A 71 -11.06 -25.68 -34.98
C SER A 71 -10.31 -24.65 -35.84
N CYS A 72 -10.52 -23.36 -35.60
CA CYS A 72 -9.79 -22.25 -36.22
C CYS A 72 -8.45 -21.96 -35.53
N TYR A 73 -8.15 -22.63 -34.42
CA TYR A 73 -6.83 -22.59 -33.82
C TYR A 73 -5.84 -23.40 -34.68
N ASP A 74 -4.78 -22.74 -35.13
CA ASP A 74 -3.62 -23.36 -35.75
C ASP A 74 -2.37 -22.88 -35.01
N PRO A 75 -1.72 -23.75 -34.22
CA PRO A 75 -0.53 -23.37 -33.44
C PRO A 75 0.70 -23.09 -34.30
N LYS A 76 0.67 -23.44 -35.60
CA LYS A 76 1.79 -23.24 -36.53
C LYS A 76 1.64 -22.00 -37.42
N ALA A 77 0.49 -21.34 -37.37
CA ALA A 77 0.24 -20.14 -38.15
C ALA A 77 1.05 -18.95 -37.58
N GLU A 78 1.58 -18.12 -38.47
CA GLU A 78 2.20 -16.85 -38.09
C GLU A 78 1.12 -15.91 -37.53
N ARG A 79 1.25 -15.52 -36.26
CA ARG A 79 0.30 -14.66 -35.55
C ARG A 79 1.06 -13.65 -34.69
N ASP A 80 0.50 -12.45 -34.61
CA ASP A 80 0.91 -11.51 -33.57
C ASP A 80 0.40 -11.99 -32.20
N SER A 81 1.11 -11.60 -31.13
CA SER A 81 0.80 -12.03 -29.76
C SER A 81 -0.58 -11.58 -29.25
N LEU A 82 -1.13 -10.48 -29.78
CA LEU A 82 -2.45 -9.99 -29.40
C LEU A 82 -3.55 -10.87 -29.96
N SER A 83 -3.37 -11.42 -31.17
CA SER A 83 -4.28 -12.39 -31.77
C SER A 83 -4.40 -13.67 -30.93
N GLU A 84 -3.30 -14.12 -30.33
CA GLU A 84 -3.28 -15.30 -29.49
C GLU A 84 -4.03 -15.06 -28.17
N ILE A 85 -3.72 -13.95 -27.51
CA ILE A 85 -4.43 -13.51 -26.30
C ILE A 85 -5.93 -13.38 -26.59
N ALA A 86 -6.31 -12.70 -27.67
CA ALA A 86 -7.71 -12.53 -28.05
C ALA A 86 -8.41 -13.87 -28.31
N PHE A 87 -7.74 -14.83 -28.95
CA PHE A 87 -8.28 -16.16 -29.18
C PHE A 87 -8.56 -16.90 -27.87
N VAL A 88 -7.59 -16.90 -26.94
CA VAL A 88 -7.71 -17.57 -25.63
C VAL A 88 -8.85 -16.96 -24.82
N PHE A 89 -8.94 -15.63 -24.72
CA PHE A 89 -10.02 -14.95 -24.00
C PHE A 89 -11.40 -15.21 -24.63
N THR A 90 -11.47 -15.25 -25.96
CA THR A 90 -12.71 -15.59 -26.68
C THR A 90 -13.11 -17.04 -26.40
N ALA A 91 -12.17 -17.98 -26.38
CA ALA A 91 -12.43 -19.37 -26.03
C ALA A 91 -13.01 -19.51 -24.61
N TYR A 92 -12.42 -18.81 -23.63
CA TYR A 92 -12.94 -18.81 -22.25
C TYR A 92 -14.35 -18.22 -22.13
N SER A 93 -14.72 -17.29 -23.02
CA SER A 93 -16.03 -16.62 -22.97
C SER A 93 -17.21 -17.56 -23.19
N PHE A 94 -17.03 -18.65 -23.96
CA PHE A 94 -18.05 -19.69 -24.11
C PHE A 94 -18.40 -20.34 -22.75
N SER A 95 -17.38 -20.63 -21.94
CA SER A 95 -17.56 -21.18 -20.59
C SER A 95 -18.19 -20.15 -19.65
N ILE A 96 -17.70 -18.90 -19.66
CA ILE A 96 -18.23 -17.80 -18.84
C ILE A 96 -19.72 -17.55 -19.13
N TYR A 97 -20.13 -17.62 -20.39
CA TYR A 97 -21.52 -17.42 -20.79
C TYR A 97 -22.35 -18.71 -20.80
N GLN A 98 -21.76 -19.85 -20.44
CA GLN A 98 -22.42 -21.16 -20.42
C GLN A 98 -23.16 -21.45 -21.75
N THR A 99 -22.47 -21.23 -22.86
CA THR A 99 -23.02 -21.33 -24.22
C THR A 99 -22.04 -22.05 -25.12
N ASP A 100 -22.57 -22.81 -26.08
CA ASP A 100 -21.83 -23.33 -27.22
C ASP A 100 -21.98 -22.41 -28.45
N LYS A 101 -22.96 -21.51 -28.47
CA LYS A 101 -23.28 -20.64 -29.61
C LYS A 101 -22.31 -19.46 -29.76
N TRP A 102 -21.71 -19.34 -30.94
CA TRP A 102 -20.83 -18.21 -31.29
C TRP A 102 -21.55 -16.87 -31.25
N ASP A 103 -22.80 -16.80 -31.73
CA ASP A 103 -23.53 -15.54 -31.84
C ASP A 103 -23.65 -14.81 -30.49
N LEU A 104 -23.82 -15.55 -29.39
CA LEU A 104 -23.88 -14.96 -28.06
C LEU A 104 -22.52 -14.37 -27.64
N VAL A 105 -21.43 -15.10 -27.91
CA VAL A 105 -20.05 -14.64 -27.64
C VAL A 105 -19.73 -13.41 -28.49
N TYR A 106 -19.99 -13.45 -29.79
CA TYR A 106 -19.76 -12.35 -30.73
C TYR A 106 -20.51 -11.07 -30.32
N GLN A 107 -21.77 -11.18 -29.90
CA GLN A 107 -22.56 -10.01 -29.50
C GLN A 107 -22.09 -9.39 -28.17
N ARG A 108 -21.63 -10.21 -27.22
CA ARG A 108 -21.21 -9.72 -25.90
C ARG A 108 -19.75 -9.24 -25.87
N MET A 109 -18.85 -10.00 -26.49
CA MET A 109 -17.41 -9.73 -26.48
C MET A 109 -16.96 -8.88 -27.68
N GLY A 110 -17.64 -8.98 -28.82
CA GLY A 110 -17.40 -8.10 -29.96
C GLY A 110 -18.09 -6.76 -29.72
N LYS A 111 -19.36 -6.67 -30.14
CA LYS A 111 -20.07 -5.38 -30.30
C LYS A 111 -20.30 -4.55 -29.03
N LYS A 112 -20.26 -5.15 -27.84
CA LYS A 112 -20.58 -4.47 -26.57
C LYS A 112 -19.39 -4.32 -25.63
N SER A 113 -18.25 -4.92 -25.94
CA SER A 113 -17.12 -4.95 -25.00
C SER A 113 -16.49 -3.57 -24.81
N VAL A 114 -16.30 -2.82 -25.90
CA VAL A 114 -15.74 -1.47 -25.85
C VAL A 114 -16.67 -0.49 -25.14
N GLU A 115 -17.97 -0.52 -25.42
CA GLU A 115 -18.96 0.33 -24.76
C GLU A 115 -19.02 0.07 -23.25
N THR A 116 -19.02 -1.21 -22.86
CA THR A 116 -19.02 -1.60 -21.44
C THR A 116 -17.73 -1.16 -20.76
N ALA A 117 -16.57 -1.43 -21.36
CA ALA A 117 -15.28 -1.05 -20.79
C ALA A 117 -15.11 0.48 -20.72
N LYS A 118 -15.66 1.21 -21.70
CA LYS A 118 -15.67 2.67 -21.71
C LYS A 118 -16.50 3.22 -20.55
N THR A 119 -17.69 2.67 -20.34
CA THR A 119 -18.55 3.04 -19.20
C THR A 119 -17.81 2.81 -17.88
N SER A 120 -17.18 1.64 -17.70
CA SER A 120 -16.38 1.33 -16.50
C SER A 120 -15.22 2.32 -16.29
N TYR A 121 -14.53 2.71 -17.36
CA TYR A 121 -13.47 3.72 -17.29
C TYR A 121 -14.01 5.11 -16.92
N GLU A 122 -15.12 5.54 -17.54
CA GLU A 122 -15.74 6.83 -17.27
C GLU A 122 -16.28 6.91 -15.82
N ASP A 123 -16.86 5.82 -15.30
CA ASP A 123 -17.28 5.72 -13.91
C ASP A 123 -16.09 5.80 -12.95
N ALA A 124 -14.99 5.09 -13.26
CA ALA A 124 -13.76 5.17 -12.46
C ALA A 124 -13.14 6.57 -12.49
N LEU A 125 -13.10 7.21 -13.66
CA LEU A 125 -12.59 8.57 -13.82
C LEU A 125 -13.48 9.57 -13.07
N LYS A 126 -14.80 9.44 -13.14
CA LYS A 126 -15.73 10.29 -12.41
C LYS A 126 -15.57 10.14 -10.90
N LYS A 127 -15.34 8.90 -10.42
CA LYS A 127 -15.24 8.60 -9.00
C LYS A 127 -13.86 8.96 -8.40
N TYR A 128 -12.78 8.70 -9.12
CA TYR A 128 -11.41 8.78 -8.59
C TYR A 128 -10.52 9.80 -9.31
N GLY A 129 -11.00 10.42 -10.39
CA GLY A 129 -10.18 11.33 -11.21
C GLY A 129 -9.90 12.68 -10.56
N THR A 130 -10.58 13.00 -9.47
CA THR A 130 -10.32 14.17 -8.64
C THR A 130 -10.68 13.87 -7.19
N ASP A 131 -9.86 14.34 -6.26
CA ASP A 131 -10.14 14.39 -4.83
C ASP A 131 -10.76 15.74 -4.42
N ASN A 132 -10.99 16.64 -5.39
CA ASN A 132 -11.44 18.02 -5.20
C ASN A 132 -10.48 18.88 -4.36
N ARG A 133 -9.19 18.52 -4.30
CA ARG A 133 -8.19 19.27 -3.53
C ARG A 133 -8.09 20.72 -3.96
N LYS A 134 -8.20 21.00 -5.26
CA LYS A 134 -8.15 22.36 -5.79
C LYS A 134 -9.25 23.24 -5.19
N GLU A 135 -10.44 22.69 -4.96
CA GLU A 135 -11.58 23.41 -4.39
C GLU A 135 -11.55 23.42 -2.85
N ILE A 136 -11.09 22.34 -2.22
CA ILE A 136 -11.12 22.15 -0.77
C ILE A 136 -9.90 22.78 -0.08
N VAL A 137 -8.70 22.50 -0.59
CA VAL A 137 -7.43 22.91 -0.01
C VAL A 137 -6.88 24.16 -0.71
N GLY A 138 -7.05 24.24 -2.04
CA GLY A 138 -6.68 25.42 -2.82
C GLY A 138 -5.17 25.59 -3.05
N ASP A 139 -4.39 24.54 -2.82
CA ASP A 139 -2.93 24.55 -2.93
C ASP A 139 -2.44 23.81 -4.20
N ASN A 140 -1.14 23.91 -4.46
CA ASN A 140 -0.45 23.11 -5.45
C ASN A 140 0.24 21.89 -4.79
N PRO A 141 -0.28 20.66 -4.96
CA PRO A 141 0.34 19.47 -4.37
C PRO A 141 1.71 19.12 -4.97
N LEU A 142 2.09 19.75 -6.08
CA LEU A 142 3.37 19.54 -6.77
C LEU A 142 4.41 20.63 -6.48
N ASP A 143 4.13 21.57 -5.57
CA ASP A 143 5.08 22.58 -5.14
C ASP A 143 5.33 22.48 -3.63
N ILE A 144 6.51 21.98 -3.24
CA ILE A 144 6.92 21.84 -1.85
C ILE A 144 6.98 23.17 -1.08
N ASN A 145 7.06 24.30 -1.77
CA ASN A 145 7.08 25.63 -1.15
C ASN A 145 5.67 26.16 -0.84
N ASP A 146 4.63 25.54 -1.39
CA ASP A 146 3.25 25.84 -1.05
C ASP A 146 2.89 25.23 0.30
N THR A 147 3.21 26.01 1.34
CA THR A 147 3.25 25.62 2.76
C THR A 147 2.07 26.14 3.57
N HIS A 148 1.24 27.03 3.01
CA HIS A 148 0.14 27.69 3.71
C HIS A 148 -1.19 27.12 3.24
N TYR A 149 -1.49 25.88 3.65
CA TYR A 149 -2.70 25.15 3.25
C TYR A 149 -3.32 24.37 4.42
N GLY A 150 -4.51 23.82 4.19
CA GLY A 150 -5.25 23.02 5.16
C GLY A 150 -6.10 23.85 6.13
N ASN A 151 -6.60 23.19 7.18
CA ASN A 151 -7.42 23.82 8.22
C ASN A 151 -7.22 23.10 9.57
N ASN A 152 -7.78 23.66 10.65
CA ASN A 152 -7.66 23.11 12.00
C ASN A 152 -8.80 22.15 12.39
N VAL A 153 -9.56 21.62 11.43
CA VAL A 153 -10.63 20.65 11.67
C VAL A 153 -10.06 19.24 11.72
N LEU A 154 -9.81 18.75 12.94
CA LEU A 154 -9.15 17.46 13.15
C LEU A 154 -10.13 16.27 13.27
N LEU A 155 -11.32 16.51 13.82
CA LEU A 155 -12.32 15.47 14.10
C LEU A 155 -13.40 15.41 13.00
N THR A 156 -13.04 14.85 11.86
CA THR A 156 -13.96 14.56 10.75
C THR A 156 -14.40 13.09 10.77
N SER A 157 -15.29 12.69 9.85
CA SER A 157 -15.84 11.33 9.77
C SER A 157 -14.80 10.21 9.57
N ASP A 158 -13.61 10.54 9.08
CA ASP A 158 -12.49 9.64 8.80
C ASP A 158 -11.35 9.76 9.84
N ALA A 159 -11.56 10.49 10.94
CA ALA A 159 -10.58 10.63 12.03
C ALA A 159 -10.46 9.39 12.93
N ALA A 160 -11.38 8.43 12.79
CA ALA A 160 -11.52 7.26 13.66
C ALA A 160 -10.20 6.53 13.96
N THR A 161 -9.47 6.13 12.92
CA THR A 161 -8.21 5.40 13.07
C THR A 161 -7.16 6.24 13.79
N GLY A 162 -7.10 7.55 13.54
CA GLY A 162 -6.19 8.47 14.23
C GLY A 162 -6.50 8.58 15.73
N VAL A 163 -7.79 8.68 16.08
CA VAL A 163 -8.25 8.68 17.48
C VAL A 163 -7.87 7.38 18.19
N MET A 164 -8.04 6.23 17.52
CA MET A 164 -7.63 4.93 18.06
C MET A 164 -6.12 4.86 18.29
N LYS A 165 -5.30 5.31 17.34
CA LYS A 165 -3.83 5.38 17.48
C LYS A 165 -3.42 6.26 18.66
N ALA A 166 -4.02 7.44 18.79
CA ALA A 166 -3.77 8.34 19.91
C ALA A 166 -4.15 7.72 21.25
N GLY A 167 -5.26 6.97 21.31
CA GLY A 167 -5.68 6.25 22.52
C GLY A 167 -4.69 5.14 22.93
N VAL A 168 -4.16 4.37 21.98
CA VAL A 168 -3.13 3.34 22.25
C VAL A 168 -1.89 3.99 22.85
N ILE A 169 -1.47 5.14 22.30
CA ILE A 169 -0.26 5.85 22.74
C ILE A 169 -0.46 6.50 24.11
N ALA A 170 -1.49 7.35 24.27
CA ALA A 170 -1.56 8.33 25.35
C ALA A 170 -2.92 8.42 26.07
N ALA A 171 -3.83 7.44 25.91
CA ALA A 171 -5.07 7.45 26.69
C ALA A 171 -4.79 7.52 28.19
N LYS A 172 -5.58 8.35 28.89
CA LYS A 172 -5.38 8.61 30.32
C LYS A 172 -5.49 7.31 31.11
N ARG A 173 -4.45 6.99 31.90
CA ARG A 173 -4.45 5.78 32.71
C ARG A 173 -5.27 5.96 33.99
N ASP A 174 -5.84 4.85 34.45
CA ASP A 174 -6.41 4.67 35.80
C ASP A 174 -7.59 5.60 36.13
N ASN A 175 -8.30 6.09 35.12
CA ASN A 175 -9.54 6.87 35.28
C ASN A 175 -10.81 6.00 35.33
N GLY A 176 -10.69 4.68 35.14
CA GLY A 176 -11.79 3.73 35.13
C GLY A 176 -12.66 3.74 33.86
N ILE A 177 -12.25 4.42 32.79
CA ILE A 177 -13.00 4.55 31.54
C ILE A 177 -12.11 4.17 30.34
N GLY A 178 -12.58 3.26 29.49
CA GLY A 178 -11.88 2.95 28.25
C GLY A 178 -10.61 2.12 28.43
N SER A 179 -9.55 2.50 27.72
CA SER A 179 -8.25 1.83 27.70
C SER A 179 -7.16 2.66 28.39
N ASN A 180 -6.18 1.99 29.00
CA ASN A 180 -4.96 2.62 29.50
C ASN A 180 -3.94 2.76 28.35
N GLY A 181 -3.57 4.00 28.00
CA GLY A 181 -2.53 4.27 27.00
C GLY A 181 -1.14 3.83 27.50
N ILE A 182 -0.22 3.58 26.58
CA ILE A 182 1.13 3.08 26.92
C ILE A 182 1.96 4.16 27.65
N ALA A 183 1.85 5.42 27.24
CA ALA A 183 2.54 6.58 27.81
C ALA A 183 1.55 7.75 27.99
N ASP A 184 0.81 7.78 29.10
CA ASP A 184 -0.26 8.77 29.35
C ASP A 184 0.22 10.17 29.78
N ASN A 185 1.54 10.37 29.79
CA ASN A 185 2.19 11.67 29.89
C ASN A 185 2.65 12.22 28.53
N ALA A 186 2.51 11.44 27.45
CA ALA A 186 2.82 11.91 26.10
C ALA A 186 1.74 12.88 25.61
N GLU A 187 2.17 13.93 24.92
CA GLU A 187 1.27 14.84 24.21
C GLU A 187 1.11 14.40 22.75
N ILE A 188 -0.10 14.55 22.19
CA ILE A 188 -0.41 14.14 20.82
C ILE A 188 -0.46 15.37 19.92
N MET A 189 0.43 15.42 18.93
CA MET A 189 0.39 16.38 17.83
C MET A 189 -0.29 15.74 16.62
N THR A 190 -1.54 16.12 16.34
CA THR A 190 -2.29 15.58 15.20
C THR A 190 -2.06 16.40 13.94
N LEU A 191 -1.48 15.77 12.91
CA LEU A 191 -1.29 16.36 11.58
C LEU A 191 -2.02 15.49 10.55
N ARG A 192 -2.99 16.06 9.83
CA ARG A 192 -3.78 15.33 8.83
C ARG A 192 -3.26 15.58 7.43
N ILE A 193 -2.94 14.49 6.73
CA ILE A 193 -2.34 14.52 5.39
C ILE A 193 -3.10 13.65 4.37
N HIS A 194 -4.17 12.98 4.78
CA HIS A 194 -4.95 12.10 3.90
C HIS A 194 -6.08 12.88 3.18
N PRO A 195 -6.26 12.69 1.87
CA PRO A 195 -7.36 13.31 1.10
C PRO A 195 -8.74 12.63 1.27
N GLY A 196 -8.99 11.93 2.38
CA GLY A 196 -10.26 11.22 2.66
C GLY A 196 -10.37 9.84 1.98
N GLU A 197 -9.95 9.70 0.72
CA GLU A 197 -9.70 8.42 0.05
C GLU A 197 -8.35 8.44 -0.69
N GLY A 198 -7.67 7.31 -0.75
CA GLY A 198 -6.36 7.19 -1.41
C GLY A 198 -5.19 7.52 -0.48
N GLU A 199 -3.99 7.58 -1.07
CA GLU A 199 -2.73 7.80 -0.36
C GLU A 199 -2.49 9.30 -0.09
N PRO A 200 -1.73 9.68 0.95
CA PRO A 200 -1.27 11.05 1.15
C PRO A 200 -0.43 11.55 0.00
N TYR A 201 -0.55 12.84 -0.29
CA TYR A 201 0.41 13.52 -1.13
C TYR A 201 1.78 13.54 -0.43
N LEU A 202 2.84 13.24 -1.18
CA LEU A 202 4.21 13.24 -0.65
C LEU A 202 4.65 14.61 -0.13
N LYS A 203 4.11 15.68 -0.74
CA LYS A 203 4.25 17.05 -0.22
C LYS A 203 3.72 17.16 1.21
N ASP A 204 2.50 16.70 1.45
CA ASP A 204 1.84 16.81 2.75
C ASP A 204 2.59 15.99 3.80
N MET A 205 3.05 14.79 3.43
CA MET A 205 3.89 13.96 4.29
C MET A 205 5.21 14.66 4.66
N ALA A 206 5.93 15.21 3.68
CA ALA A 206 7.20 15.90 3.91
C ALA A 206 7.02 17.14 4.82
N LEU A 207 6.02 17.98 4.53
CA LEU A 207 5.74 19.18 5.31
C LEU A 207 5.22 18.86 6.72
N ALA A 208 4.43 17.79 6.90
CA ALA A 208 3.99 17.35 8.21
C ALA A 208 5.16 16.84 9.06
N ILE A 209 6.11 16.08 8.49
CA ILE A 209 7.33 15.68 9.19
C ILE A 209 8.12 16.92 9.62
N GLN A 210 8.36 17.87 8.72
CA GLN A 210 9.06 19.12 9.05
C GLN A 210 8.34 19.91 10.15
N TYR A 211 7.01 20.04 10.06
CA TYR A 211 6.22 20.71 11.08
C TYR A 211 6.38 20.03 12.45
N ALA A 212 6.23 18.70 12.51
CA ALA A 212 6.36 17.94 13.74
C ALA A 212 7.74 18.14 14.38
N VAL A 213 8.80 18.03 13.58
CA VAL A 213 10.18 18.19 14.02
C VAL A 213 10.48 19.64 14.44
N ASN A 214 9.91 20.64 13.77
CA ASN A 214 10.03 22.06 14.14
C ASN A 214 9.29 22.41 15.44
N HIS A 215 8.27 21.65 15.80
CA HIS A 215 7.49 21.83 17.03
C HIS A 215 7.86 20.82 18.12
N GLY A 216 9.03 20.18 18.02
CA GLY A 216 9.60 19.38 19.09
C GLY A 216 9.04 17.97 19.25
N ALA A 217 8.45 17.38 18.20
CA ALA A 217 8.02 15.99 18.24
C ALA A 217 9.21 15.03 18.42
N ASP A 218 9.17 14.21 19.47
CA ASP A 218 10.19 13.19 19.74
C ASP A 218 9.96 11.89 18.96
N VAL A 219 8.70 11.56 18.67
CA VAL A 219 8.26 10.37 17.94
C VAL A 219 7.22 10.79 16.90
N ILE A 220 7.42 10.39 15.65
CA ILE A 220 6.54 10.68 14.51
C ILE A 220 6.01 9.36 13.97
N LEU A 221 4.70 9.19 14.00
CA LEU A 221 4.02 8.03 13.41
C LEU A 221 3.45 8.42 12.04
N LEU A 222 4.08 7.91 10.99
CA LEU A 222 3.60 8.04 9.61
C LEU A 222 2.40 7.11 9.37
N PRO A 223 1.52 7.44 8.41
CA PRO A 223 0.30 6.67 8.22
C PRO A 223 0.52 5.35 7.47
N GLU A 224 1.43 5.31 6.50
CA GLU A 224 1.66 4.19 5.58
C GLU A 224 2.99 4.33 4.80
N GLN A 225 3.38 3.25 4.12
CA GLN A 225 4.38 3.26 3.03
C GLN A 225 3.65 3.16 1.69
N ASN A 226 4.26 3.45 0.53
CA ASN A 226 3.70 3.21 -0.81
C ASN A 226 4.77 2.64 -1.74
N SER A 227 4.35 1.92 -2.78
CA SER A 227 5.20 1.39 -3.86
C SER A 227 5.49 2.44 -4.95
N LEU A 228 4.63 3.45 -5.08
CA LEU A 228 4.74 4.52 -6.07
C LEU A 228 5.28 5.80 -5.43
N TYR A 229 6.55 6.10 -5.68
CA TYR A 229 7.23 7.30 -5.17
C TYR A 229 8.04 7.96 -6.30
N PRO A 230 7.47 8.96 -7.01
CA PRO A 230 8.18 9.71 -8.06
C PRO A 230 9.49 10.31 -7.53
N GLU A 231 10.56 10.24 -8.31
CA GLU A 231 11.93 10.57 -7.83
C GLU A 231 12.03 11.98 -7.23
N GLU A 232 11.47 13.00 -7.89
CA GLU A 232 11.51 14.38 -7.40
C GLU A 232 10.77 14.56 -6.07
N GLN A 233 9.60 13.94 -5.93
CA GLN A 233 8.80 14.03 -4.70
C GLN A 233 9.34 13.15 -3.57
N ARG A 234 9.97 12.01 -3.92
CA ARG A 234 10.68 11.13 -2.98
C ARG A 234 11.77 11.90 -2.25
N GLN A 235 12.47 12.80 -2.95
CA GLN A 235 13.51 13.64 -2.36
C GLN A 235 12.96 14.54 -1.25
N TRP A 236 11.75 15.09 -1.38
CA TRP A 236 11.12 15.91 -0.33
C TRP A 236 10.96 15.14 0.99
N VAL A 237 10.45 13.90 0.90
CA VAL A 237 10.28 13.02 2.07
C VAL A 237 11.65 12.61 2.63
N ALA A 238 12.61 12.26 1.77
CA ALA A 238 13.97 11.89 2.18
C ALA A 238 14.68 13.01 2.96
N ASP A 239 14.49 14.27 2.55
CA ASP A 239 15.08 15.42 3.24
C ASP A 239 14.37 15.74 4.56
N ALA A 240 13.04 15.62 4.61
CA ALA A 240 12.29 15.77 5.86
C ALA A 240 12.67 14.70 6.90
N LEU A 241 12.86 13.45 6.47
CA LEU A 241 13.32 12.36 7.35
C LEU A 241 14.74 12.59 7.86
N LYS A 242 15.65 13.12 7.02
CA LYS A 242 17.00 13.51 7.45
C LYS A 242 16.97 14.66 8.46
N GLU A 243 16.05 15.61 8.31
CA GLU A 243 15.86 16.65 9.33
C GLU A 243 15.38 16.04 10.65
N ALA A 244 14.43 15.11 10.62
CA ALA A 244 13.97 14.38 11.80
C ALA A 244 15.13 13.66 12.50
N GLU A 245 16.00 13.00 11.75
CA GLU A 245 17.20 12.34 12.28
C GLU A 245 18.14 13.35 12.97
N LYS A 246 18.42 14.47 12.29
CA LYS A 246 19.29 15.53 12.81
C LYS A 246 18.76 16.13 14.12
N LYS A 247 17.44 16.24 14.27
CA LYS A 247 16.81 16.72 15.52
C LYS A 247 16.58 15.61 16.55
N GLY A 248 16.94 14.37 16.23
CA GLY A 248 16.87 13.24 17.14
C GLY A 248 15.44 12.72 17.36
N ALA A 249 14.51 12.98 16.44
CA ALA A 249 13.17 12.40 16.47
C ALA A 249 13.19 10.97 15.90
N LEU A 250 12.45 10.04 16.49
CA LEU A 250 12.19 8.72 15.92
C LEU A 250 11.03 8.81 14.93
N VAL A 251 11.18 8.24 13.72
CA VAL A 251 10.08 8.13 12.75
C VAL A 251 9.69 6.66 12.61
N ILE A 252 8.40 6.37 12.72
CA ILE A 252 7.81 5.02 12.65
C ILE A 252 6.82 4.98 11.50
N VAL A 253 6.85 3.91 10.71
CA VAL A 253 5.87 3.65 9.64
C VAL A 253 5.31 2.23 9.75
N PRO A 254 4.01 2.01 9.54
CA PRO A 254 3.46 0.67 9.35
C PRO A 254 3.78 0.11 7.96
N VAL A 255 3.83 -1.22 7.85
CA VAL A 255 3.83 -1.91 6.56
C VAL A 255 2.41 -2.18 6.06
N TRP A 256 2.23 -2.34 4.75
CA TRP A 256 0.97 -2.80 4.18
C TRP A 256 0.66 -4.28 4.46
N ASP A 257 -0.60 -4.63 4.25
CA ASP A 257 -1.20 -5.95 4.45
C ASP A 257 -1.37 -6.71 3.11
N LEU A 258 -0.29 -6.85 2.33
CA LEU A 258 -0.29 -7.39 0.95
C LEU A 258 0.38 -8.77 0.80
N SER A 259 0.86 -9.37 1.89
CA SER A 259 1.70 -10.57 1.87
C SER A 259 2.97 -10.42 1.01
N ALA A 260 3.46 -9.19 0.85
CA ALA A 260 4.63 -8.91 0.02
C ALA A 260 5.94 -9.11 0.81
N ASP A 261 6.95 -9.59 0.09
CA ASP A 261 8.33 -9.70 0.57
C ASP A 261 9.06 -8.39 0.26
N MET A 262 9.25 -7.57 1.29
CA MET A 262 9.83 -6.24 1.19
C MET A 262 11.34 -6.25 0.92
N ASP A 263 12.00 -7.41 0.97
CA ASP A 263 13.38 -7.55 0.51
C ASP A 263 13.44 -7.69 -1.03
N LYS A 264 12.30 -7.95 -1.68
CA LYS A 264 12.14 -8.03 -3.15
C LYS A 264 11.35 -6.86 -3.71
N ASP A 265 10.27 -6.47 -3.04
CA ASP A 265 9.39 -5.37 -3.42
C ASP A 265 9.67 -4.14 -2.57
N GLU A 266 10.03 -3.03 -3.22
CA GLU A 266 10.42 -1.82 -2.50
C GLU A 266 9.19 -0.96 -2.16
N PHE A 267 9.07 -0.58 -0.88
CA PHE A 267 8.07 0.35 -0.36
C PHE A 267 8.75 1.54 0.31
N PHE A 268 8.14 2.72 0.22
CA PHE A 268 8.67 3.99 0.72
C PHE A 268 7.66 4.72 1.62
N PRO A 269 8.07 5.47 2.64
CA PRO A 269 9.46 5.68 3.02
C PRO A 269 10.05 4.43 3.66
N ASN A 270 11.35 4.26 3.50
CA ASN A 270 12.13 3.18 4.12
C ASN A 270 13.49 3.72 4.60
N ARG A 271 14.30 2.87 5.24
CA ARG A 271 15.61 3.30 5.76
C ARG A 271 16.60 3.70 4.65
N LYS A 272 16.47 3.15 3.44
CA LYS A 272 17.33 3.35 2.27
C LYS A 272 16.82 4.45 1.33
N MET A 273 16.08 5.43 1.86
CA MET A 273 15.56 6.57 1.08
C MET A 273 16.66 7.46 0.47
N ARG A 274 17.92 7.29 0.86
CA ARG A 274 19.02 8.16 0.48
C ARG A 274 20.19 7.38 -0.12
N LYS A 275 20.89 8.01 -1.06
CA LYS A 275 22.09 7.45 -1.70
C LYS A 275 23.34 7.53 -0.81
N ASP A 276 23.35 8.38 0.21
CA ASP A 276 24.50 8.64 1.10
C ASP A 276 24.49 7.82 2.41
N GLY A 277 23.50 6.95 2.61
CA GLY A 277 23.42 6.07 3.80
C GLY A 277 21.99 5.71 4.20
N GLU A 278 21.86 4.89 5.24
CA GLU A 278 20.57 4.54 5.83
C GLU A 278 20.18 5.50 6.96
N LEU A 279 18.88 5.81 7.06
CA LEU A 279 18.31 6.53 8.19
C LEU A 279 18.36 5.66 9.44
N THR A 280 19.04 6.13 10.48
CA THR A 280 19.23 5.43 11.76
C THR A 280 18.08 5.62 12.74
N ASN A 281 17.21 6.62 12.49
CA ASN A 281 16.05 6.97 13.32
C ASN A 281 14.71 6.52 12.70
N PHE A 282 14.72 5.67 11.68
CA PHE A 282 13.51 5.26 10.96
C PHE A 282 13.17 3.79 11.23
N MET A 283 11.92 3.51 11.60
CA MET A 283 11.46 2.19 12.00
C MET A 283 10.25 1.73 11.19
N VAL A 284 10.32 0.50 10.66
CA VAL A 284 9.26 -0.16 9.90
C VAL A 284 8.61 -1.22 10.79
N VAL A 285 7.29 -1.18 10.95
CA VAL A 285 6.56 -2.01 11.92
C VAL A 285 5.48 -2.85 11.25
N ALA A 286 5.41 -4.13 11.61
CA ALA A 286 4.37 -5.06 11.17
C ALA A 286 3.47 -5.53 12.31
N SER A 287 2.29 -6.03 11.96
CA SER A 287 1.27 -6.42 12.91
C SER A 287 1.45 -7.87 13.39
N SER A 288 1.29 -8.09 14.70
CA SER A 288 1.14 -9.41 15.30
C SER A 288 -0.22 -9.59 15.96
N ASP A 289 -0.61 -10.85 16.12
CA ASP A 289 -1.75 -11.23 16.96
C ASP A 289 -1.38 -11.19 18.45
N LYS A 290 -2.36 -11.51 19.31
CA LYS A 290 -2.19 -11.58 20.78
C LYS A 290 -1.22 -12.66 21.25
N ASN A 291 -0.94 -13.67 20.42
CA ASN A 291 -0.02 -14.76 20.72
C ASN A 291 1.41 -14.41 20.25
N GLY A 292 1.59 -13.26 19.60
CA GLY A 292 2.85 -12.83 19.01
C GLY A 292 3.18 -13.53 17.69
N ASN A 293 2.18 -14.10 16.99
CA ASN A 293 2.34 -14.58 15.63
C ASN A 293 2.13 -13.44 14.64
N PRO A 294 2.79 -13.43 13.47
CA PRO A 294 2.57 -12.40 12.46
C PRO A 294 1.11 -12.45 11.98
N VAL A 295 0.49 -11.31 11.73
CA VAL A 295 -0.79 -11.28 11.00
C VAL A 295 -0.54 -11.82 9.59
N LEU A 296 -1.40 -12.72 9.13
CA LEU A 296 -1.09 -13.57 7.97
C LEU A 296 -0.74 -12.75 6.70
N ASN A 297 -1.46 -11.66 6.45
CA ASN A 297 -1.30 -10.81 5.28
C ASN A 297 -0.36 -9.60 5.47
N THR A 298 0.18 -9.35 6.66
CA THR A 298 1.15 -8.24 6.85
C THR A 298 2.38 -8.44 5.97
N ASN A 299 2.95 -7.40 5.39
CA ASN A 299 4.21 -7.53 4.66
C ASN A 299 5.34 -7.94 5.62
N TYR A 300 6.38 -8.56 5.06
CA TYR A 300 7.52 -9.09 5.81
C TYR A 300 8.81 -8.83 5.05
N GLY A 301 9.96 -8.95 5.72
CA GLY A 301 11.26 -8.85 5.09
C GLY A 301 12.38 -8.89 6.13
N ALA A 302 13.29 -9.85 6.00
CA ALA A 302 14.38 -10.06 6.94
C ALA A 302 15.30 -8.83 7.05
N THR A 303 15.41 -8.03 5.99
CA THR A 303 16.24 -6.83 5.99
C THR A 303 15.46 -5.53 5.90
N ALA A 304 14.23 -5.52 5.43
CA ALA A 304 13.42 -4.31 5.30
C ALA A 304 12.58 -4.00 6.55
N LEU A 305 12.04 -5.01 7.22
CA LEU A 305 11.15 -4.86 8.37
C LEU A 305 11.93 -4.87 9.70
N ASP A 306 11.67 -3.91 10.60
CA ASP A 306 12.40 -3.83 11.87
C ASP A 306 11.82 -4.76 12.94
N ILE A 307 10.51 -4.67 13.17
CA ILE A 307 9.89 -5.23 14.37
C ILE A 307 8.40 -5.52 14.19
N TYR A 308 7.90 -6.50 14.93
CA TYR A 308 6.47 -6.76 15.05
C TYR A 308 5.89 -6.19 16.35
N ALA A 309 4.62 -5.81 16.32
CA ALA A 309 3.89 -5.37 17.51
C ALA A 309 2.41 -5.77 17.47
N PRO A 310 1.76 -5.90 18.64
CA PRO A 310 0.33 -6.18 18.71
C PRO A 310 -0.49 -5.15 17.91
N GLY A 311 -1.20 -5.63 16.89
CA GLY A 311 -2.08 -4.82 16.04
C GLY A 311 -3.44 -5.46 15.75
N THR A 312 -3.78 -6.56 16.44
CA THR A 312 -5.05 -7.28 16.29
C THR A 312 -5.92 -7.12 17.54
N ASP A 313 -7.20 -6.80 17.35
CA ASP A 313 -8.22 -6.67 18.42
C ASP A 313 -7.83 -5.67 19.53
N ILE A 314 -7.15 -4.60 19.16
CA ILE A 314 -6.67 -3.57 20.08
C ILE A 314 -7.84 -2.70 20.52
N TYR A 315 -8.15 -2.72 21.82
CA TYR A 315 -9.20 -1.89 22.41
C TYR A 315 -8.67 -0.48 22.68
N SER A 316 -9.31 0.54 22.10
CA SER A 316 -8.88 1.93 22.21
C SER A 316 -10.04 2.92 22.14
N SER A 317 -9.75 4.20 22.44
CA SER A 317 -10.65 5.33 22.22
C SER A 317 -11.13 5.38 20.76
N TYR A 318 -12.39 5.74 20.56
CA TYR A 318 -13.03 5.91 19.25
C TYR A 318 -13.77 7.25 19.18
N MET A 319 -14.28 7.61 18.00
CA MET A 319 -14.99 8.87 17.80
C MET A 319 -16.26 8.96 18.67
N GLY A 320 -16.65 10.19 19.04
CA GLY A 320 -17.90 10.46 19.75
C GLY A 320 -17.95 9.92 21.17
N ASP A 321 -16.83 10.00 21.91
CA ASP A 321 -16.70 9.52 23.29
C ASP A 321 -17.01 8.03 23.47
N THR A 322 -16.66 7.22 22.47
CA THR A 322 -16.85 5.77 22.49
C THR A 322 -15.51 5.02 22.50
N TYR A 323 -15.59 3.68 22.57
CA TYR A 323 -14.43 2.80 22.59
C TYR A 323 -14.73 1.57 21.73
N GLN A 324 -13.72 1.11 20.99
CA GLN A 324 -13.88 -0.04 20.10
C GLN A 324 -12.58 -0.84 20.00
N LYS A 325 -12.71 -2.10 19.59
CA LYS A 325 -11.59 -2.90 19.11
C LYS A 325 -11.28 -2.56 17.65
N GLY A 326 -10.00 -2.38 17.35
CA GLY A 326 -9.48 -2.16 16.00
C GLY A 326 -8.38 -3.16 15.68
N THR A 327 -8.29 -3.52 14.41
CA THR A 327 -7.23 -4.36 13.86
C THR A 327 -6.61 -3.63 12.68
N GLY A 328 -5.27 -3.60 12.61
CA GLY A 328 -4.52 -3.04 11.49
C GLY A 328 -3.07 -2.73 11.84
N GLU A 329 -2.24 -2.66 10.82
CA GLU A 329 -0.84 -2.24 10.86
C GLU A 329 -0.65 -0.92 11.62
N GLY A 330 -1.56 0.03 11.43
CA GLY A 330 -1.54 1.30 12.14
C GLY A 330 -1.67 1.17 13.67
N MET A 331 -2.34 0.13 14.18
CA MET A 331 -2.41 -0.14 15.62
C MET A 331 -1.09 -0.71 16.14
N ALA A 332 -0.42 -1.56 15.36
CA ALA A 332 0.90 -2.10 15.71
C ALA A 332 1.95 -0.98 15.80
N SER A 333 2.00 -0.09 14.81
CA SER A 333 2.91 1.06 14.84
C SER A 333 2.59 2.05 15.95
N ALA A 334 1.31 2.23 16.31
CA ALA A 334 0.92 3.01 17.49
C ALA A 334 1.39 2.37 18.81
N THR A 335 1.35 1.03 18.91
CA THR A 335 1.92 0.31 20.04
C THR A 335 3.43 0.59 20.16
N VAL A 336 4.18 0.50 19.06
CA VAL A 336 5.63 0.82 19.06
C VAL A 336 5.87 2.29 19.39
N ALA A 337 5.09 3.22 18.84
CA ALA A 337 5.19 4.65 19.15
C ALA A 337 4.94 4.93 20.64
N GLY A 338 3.97 4.25 21.25
CA GLY A 338 3.71 4.33 22.69
C GLY A 338 4.89 3.84 23.53
N VAL A 339 5.52 2.72 23.15
CA VAL A 339 6.72 2.23 23.86
C VAL A 339 7.92 3.18 23.67
N ALA A 340 8.10 3.73 22.47
CA ALA A 340 9.13 4.73 22.21
C ALA A 340 8.93 6.00 23.06
N ALA A 341 7.69 6.50 23.14
CA ALA A 341 7.34 7.64 24.00
C ALA A 341 7.57 7.34 25.48
N LEU A 342 7.23 6.12 25.93
CA LEU A 342 7.51 5.66 27.30
C LEU A 342 9.02 5.71 27.60
N VAL A 343 9.85 5.14 26.73
CA VAL A 343 11.31 5.19 26.87
C VAL A 343 11.81 6.64 26.92
N LYS A 344 11.37 7.48 25.99
CA LYS A 344 11.76 8.90 25.93
C LYS A 344 11.37 9.65 27.20
N SER A 345 10.23 9.34 27.80
CA SER A 345 9.76 10.00 29.03
C SER A 345 10.66 9.72 30.25
N TYR A 346 11.22 8.51 30.36
CA TYR A 346 12.18 8.16 31.41
C TYR A 346 13.60 8.63 31.09
N PHE A 347 13.96 8.69 29.81
CA PHE A 347 15.30 8.96 29.33
C PHE A 347 15.30 10.06 28.25
N PRO A 348 15.00 11.33 28.61
CA PRO A 348 14.72 12.41 27.66
C PRO A 348 15.91 12.79 26.77
N LYS A 349 17.14 12.41 27.15
CA LYS A 349 18.36 12.67 26.36
C LYS A 349 18.59 11.67 25.23
N LEU A 350 17.88 10.54 25.20
CA LEU A 350 18.04 9.57 24.13
C LEU A 350 17.55 10.13 22.80
N THR A 351 18.33 9.94 21.75
CA THR A 351 17.94 10.27 20.38
C THR A 351 17.02 9.19 19.81
N GLY A 352 16.26 9.52 18.77
CA GLY A 352 15.44 8.57 18.04
C GLY A 352 16.22 7.35 17.54
N SER A 353 17.46 7.54 17.09
CA SER A 353 18.34 6.43 16.69
C SER A 353 18.67 5.50 17.87
N GLN A 354 18.98 6.06 19.04
CA GLN A 354 19.23 5.26 20.24
C GLN A 354 17.97 4.51 20.69
N ILE A 355 16.80 5.17 20.65
CA ILE A 355 15.53 4.53 20.98
C ILE A 355 15.22 3.39 20.01
N ARG A 356 15.47 3.58 18.71
CA ARG A 356 15.32 2.51 17.73
C ARG A 356 16.18 1.30 18.08
N ASP A 357 17.46 1.51 18.35
CA ASP A 357 18.39 0.44 18.71
C ASP A 357 17.96 -0.28 20.00
N ILE A 358 17.48 0.46 21.00
CA ILE A 358 16.93 -0.09 22.24
C ILE A 358 15.74 -1.00 21.95
N LEU A 359 14.77 -0.53 21.15
CA LEU A 359 13.57 -1.30 20.83
C LEU A 359 13.91 -2.59 20.06
N LEU A 360 14.85 -2.53 19.12
CA LEU A 360 15.31 -3.70 18.36
C LEU A 360 16.03 -4.74 19.25
N LYS A 361 16.84 -4.29 20.21
CA LYS A 361 17.61 -5.17 21.11
C LYS A 361 16.78 -5.80 22.22
N SER A 362 15.65 -5.18 22.55
CA SER A 362 14.86 -5.53 23.74
C SER A 362 13.59 -6.31 23.45
N VAL A 363 13.39 -6.78 22.21
CA VAL A 363 12.19 -7.52 21.84
C VAL A 363 11.97 -8.78 22.69
N THR A 364 10.71 -9.18 22.84
CA THR A 364 10.38 -10.57 23.16
C THR A 364 10.77 -11.41 21.96
N SER A 365 11.94 -12.04 22.07
CA SER A 365 12.52 -12.88 21.03
C SER A 365 11.57 -14.00 20.62
N ARG A 366 11.43 -14.19 19.30
CA ARG A 366 10.79 -15.35 18.67
C ARG A 366 11.75 -16.07 17.73
N LYS A 367 13.06 -15.86 17.92
CA LYS A 367 14.08 -16.46 17.07
C LYS A 367 13.96 -17.98 17.07
N GLY A 368 14.03 -18.59 15.88
CA GLY A 368 13.87 -20.02 15.67
C GLY A 368 12.45 -20.58 15.86
N VAL A 369 11.43 -19.74 16.11
CA VAL A 369 10.04 -20.18 16.17
C VAL A 369 9.46 -20.27 14.77
N GLU A 370 8.91 -21.42 14.41
CA GLU A 370 8.18 -21.63 13.17
C GLU A 370 6.80 -20.94 13.24
N VAL A 371 6.45 -20.20 12.20
CA VAL A 371 5.17 -19.49 12.07
C VAL A 371 4.63 -19.61 10.65
N GLU A 372 3.30 -19.64 10.53
CA GLU A 372 2.62 -19.54 9.24
C GLU A 372 2.57 -18.08 8.78
N LYS A 373 2.82 -17.86 7.50
CA LYS A 373 2.82 -16.53 6.89
C LYS A 373 2.21 -16.56 5.49
N GLY A 374 1.36 -15.59 5.18
CA GLY A 374 0.86 -15.36 3.84
C GLY A 374 1.95 -14.81 2.93
N ILE A 375 2.02 -15.34 1.70
CA ILE A 375 2.98 -14.93 0.66
C ILE A 375 2.25 -14.75 -0.68
N ARG A 376 2.98 -14.26 -1.69
CA ARG A 376 2.53 -14.25 -3.08
C ARG A 376 3.42 -15.16 -3.94
N VAL A 377 2.79 -16.06 -4.71
CA VAL A 377 3.45 -16.91 -5.70
C VAL A 377 2.81 -16.64 -7.05
N ASN A 378 3.56 -16.08 -8.00
CA ASN A 378 3.05 -15.65 -9.31
C ASN A 378 1.78 -14.78 -9.15
N ASP A 379 1.88 -13.74 -8.31
CA ASP A 379 0.80 -12.82 -7.94
C ASP A 379 -0.43 -13.43 -7.26
N SER A 380 -0.44 -14.74 -6.99
CA SER A 380 -1.53 -15.43 -6.31
C SER A 380 -1.26 -15.55 -4.81
N PRO A 381 -2.26 -15.31 -3.93
CA PRO A 381 -2.11 -15.54 -2.50
C PRO A 381 -1.78 -17.01 -2.20
N SER A 382 -0.77 -17.23 -1.37
CA SER A 382 -0.40 -18.54 -0.83
C SER A 382 0.01 -18.39 0.64
N GLN A 383 0.38 -19.49 1.28
CA GLN A 383 0.92 -19.53 2.64
C GLN A 383 2.15 -20.42 2.66
N ASP A 384 3.08 -20.12 3.57
CA ASP A 384 4.26 -20.95 3.81
C ASP A 384 4.68 -20.87 5.29
N LEU A 385 5.57 -21.76 5.70
CA LEU A 385 6.19 -21.78 7.02
C LEU A 385 7.53 -21.04 6.99
N PHE A 386 7.71 -20.14 7.95
CA PHE A 386 8.94 -19.38 8.12
C PHE A 386 9.48 -19.55 9.54
N LEU A 387 10.79 -19.42 9.71
CA LEU A 387 11.33 -19.04 11.01
C LEU A 387 11.04 -17.56 11.22
N PHE A 388 10.69 -17.16 12.44
CA PHE A 388 10.36 -15.76 12.71
C PHE A 388 11.51 -14.79 12.37
N ASP A 389 12.76 -15.26 12.43
CA ASP A 389 13.95 -14.49 12.06
C ASP A 389 14.00 -14.11 10.57
N ASP A 390 13.32 -14.89 9.72
CA ASP A 390 13.24 -14.60 8.28
C ASP A 390 12.22 -13.49 7.98
N LEU A 391 11.45 -13.07 8.99
CA LEU A 391 10.36 -12.10 8.80
C LEU A 391 10.77 -10.65 9.11
N CYS A 392 11.75 -10.41 10.00
CA CYS A 392 12.18 -9.07 10.40
C CYS A 392 13.56 -9.07 11.09
N ILE A 393 14.19 -7.90 11.14
CA ILE A 393 15.53 -7.69 11.73
C ILE A 393 15.60 -8.09 13.21
N SER A 394 14.61 -7.69 14.02
CA SER A 394 14.65 -7.96 15.46
C SER A 394 14.37 -9.43 15.80
N GLY A 395 13.70 -10.17 14.91
CA GLY A 395 13.24 -11.53 15.17
C GLY A 395 12.28 -11.62 16.37
N GLY A 396 11.48 -10.58 16.64
CA GLY A 396 10.60 -10.58 17.81
C GLY A 396 9.54 -9.48 17.86
N ILE A 397 8.84 -9.47 19.00
CA ILE A 397 7.73 -8.56 19.29
C ILE A 397 8.19 -7.47 20.25
N VAL A 398 7.76 -6.22 20.04
CA VAL A 398 8.05 -5.09 20.94
C VAL A 398 7.77 -5.43 22.42
N ASN A 399 8.68 -5.03 23.31
CA ASN A 399 8.59 -5.32 24.74
C ASN A 399 8.94 -4.06 25.56
N ALA A 400 7.92 -3.45 26.16
CA ALA A 400 8.09 -2.19 26.89
C ALA A 400 9.00 -2.33 28.13
N TYR A 401 8.87 -3.42 28.88
CA TYR A 401 9.64 -3.62 30.10
C TYR A 401 11.14 -3.77 29.80
N GLN A 402 11.48 -4.64 28.83
CA GLN A 402 12.85 -4.84 28.42
C GLN A 402 13.45 -3.59 27.77
N ALA A 403 12.65 -2.80 27.03
CA ALA A 403 13.11 -1.54 26.44
C ALA A 403 13.56 -0.54 27.51
N ILE A 404 12.83 -0.44 28.64
CA ILE A 404 13.24 0.42 29.76
C ILE A 404 14.53 -0.08 30.42
N LEU A 405 14.67 -1.39 30.63
CA LEU A 405 15.90 -1.96 31.19
C LEU A 405 17.11 -1.75 30.28
N GLU A 406 16.93 -1.86 28.96
CA GLU A 406 17.99 -1.63 27.99
C GLU A 406 18.34 -0.14 27.89
N ALA A 407 17.34 0.74 27.92
CA ALA A 407 17.53 2.19 27.95
C ALA A 407 18.31 2.66 29.19
N GLU A 408 18.10 2.03 30.34
CA GLU A 408 18.85 2.32 31.56
C GLU A 408 20.37 2.04 31.40
N LYS A 409 20.73 1.00 30.64
CA LYS A 409 22.15 0.67 30.39
C LYS A 409 22.82 1.68 29.46
N VAL A 410 22.09 2.20 28.48
CA VAL A 410 22.59 3.18 27.50
C VAL A 410 22.64 4.59 28.08
N SER A 411 21.81 4.89 29.07
CA SER A 411 21.68 6.23 29.66
C SER A 411 22.58 6.48 30.88
N LYS A 412 23.27 5.45 31.38
CA LYS A 412 24.34 5.55 32.38
C LYS A 412 25.65 5.95 31.70
#